data_AF-A0A1H9JRD5-F1
#
_entry.id   AF-A0A1H9JRD5-F1
#
_cell.length_a   1.000
_cell.length_b   1.000
_cell.length_c   1.000
_cell.angle_alpha   90.00
_cell.angle_beta   90.00
_cell.angle_gamma   90.00
#
_symmetry.space_group_name_H-M   'P 1'
#
loop_
_entity.id
_entity.type
_entity.pdbx_description
1 polymer ?
#
loop_
_entity_poly.entity_id
_entity_poly.type
_entity_poly.pdbx_seq_one_letter_code
_entity_poly.pdbx_strand_id
1 'polypeptide(L)'
;MNLRLPGERLQVVYLSWKVIAMIDKAQLAEKLAEQISLTEKKIAGYEEMSGPVTPDDAIGRVSRMDAINNKAVTEATLRTARQKLDRLKTMQANLDDPKLGLCKRCSRPIPTPRLLLMPESPFCVRCA
;
A
#
# COMPACT_ATOMS: atom_id res chain seq x y z
N MET A 1 -4.33 -21.06 55.61
CA MET A 1 -3.66 -20.01 54.81
C MET A 1 -3.59 -20.49 53.38
N ASN A 2 -4.16 -19.71 52.46
CA ASN A 2 -4.47 -20.10 51.08
C ASN A 2 -3.28 -20.67 50.31
N LEU A 3 -3.49 -21.87 49.76
CA LEU A 3 -2.70 -22.52 48.72
C LEU A 3 -2.72 -21.65 47.45
N ARG A 4 -1.55 -21.24 46.93
CA ARG A 4 -1.44 -20.54 45.64
C ARG A 4 -0.65 -21.43 44.67
N LEU A 5 -1.38 -22.07 43.75
CA LEU A 5 -0.87 -23.00 42.74
C LEU A 5 -0.02 -22.28 41.66
N PRO A 6 1.01 -22.93 41.09
CA PRO A 6 1.97 -22.33 40.14
C PRO A 6 1.45 -22.23 38.69
N GLY A 7 0.15 -21.98 38.48
CA GLY A 7 -0.50 -22.03 37.16
C GLY A 7 -0.67 -20.69 36.43
N GLU A 8 -0.55 -19.55 37.11
CA GLU A 8 -0.89 -18.24 36.54
C GLU A 8 0.14 -17.74 35.50
N ARG A 9 1.37 -18.28 35.50
CA ARG A 9 2.45 -17.79 34.62
C ARG A 9 2.35 -18.31 33.18
N LEU A 10 1.66 -19.43 32.94
CA LEU A 10 1.50 -20.02 31.60
C LEU A 10 0.31 -19.43 30.83
N GLN A 11 -0.75 -19.00 31.51
CA GLN A 11 -1.91 -18.38 30.85
C GLN A 11 -1.55 -17.05 30.16
N VAL A 12 -0.68 -16.23 30.77
CA VAL A 12 -0.31 -14.92 30.21
C VAL A 12 0.48 -15.04 28.91
N VAL A 13 1.35 -16.05 28.79
CA VAL A 13 2.12 -16.33 27.56
C VAL A 13 1.20 -16.86 26.46
N TYR A 14 0.24 -17.72 26.83
CA TYR A 14 -0.74 -18.30 25.90
C TYR A 14 -1.74 -17.25 25.37
N LEU A 15 -2.14 -16.31 26.22
CA LEU A 15 -2.97 -15.16 25.82
C LEU A 15 -2.19 -14.15 24.98
N SER A 16 -0.91 -13.93 25.25
CA SER A 16 -0.05 -13.04 24.45
C SER A 16 0.20 -13.56 23.03
N TRP A 17 0.31 -14.87 22.84
CA TRP A 17 0.39 -15.51 21.51
C TRP A 17 -0.94 -15.58 20.77
N LYS A 18 -2.08 -15.51 21.47
CA LYS A 18 -3.42 -15.49 20.83
C LYS A 18 -3.79 -14.13 20.22
N VAL A 19 -3.09 -13.06 20.60
CA VAL A 19 -3.22 -11.71 20.02
C VAL A 19 -2.37 -11.56 18.73
N ILE A 20 -2.05 -12.68 18.08
CA ILE A 20 -1.42 -12.68 16.76
C ILE A 20 -2.53 -12.49 15.72
N ALA A 21 -2.69 -11.23 15.30
CA ALA A 21 -3.21 -10.80 14.00
C ALA A 21 -4.50 -11.50 13.51
N MET A 22 -5.64 -11.17 14.13
CA MET A 22 -6.94 -11.27 13.42
C MET A 22 -6.97 -10.15 12.36
N ILE A 23 -6.28 -10.38 11.24
CA ILE A 23 -6.43 -9.55 10.05
C ILE A 23 -7.79 -9.90 9.47
N ASP A 24 -8.71 -8.94 9.50
CA ASP A 24 -9.97 -9.08 8.79
C ASP A 24 -9.70 -9.01 7.29
N LYS A 25 -9.56 -10.20 6.69
CA LYS A 25 -9.29 -10.36 5.26
C LYS A 25 -10.38 -9.71 4.42
N ALA A 26 -11.63 -9.71 4.87
CA ALA A 26 -12.74 -9.12 4.14
C ALA A 26 -12.59 -7.60 4.10
N GLN A 27 -12.29 -6.96 5.23
CA GLN A 27 -12.01 -5.52 5.28
C GLN A 27 -10.79 -5.15 4.43
N LEU A 28 -9.73 -5.95 4.45
CA LEU A 28 -8.55 -5.69 3.64
C LEU A 28 -8.84 -5.82 2.13
N ALA A 29 -9.63 -6.83 1.74
CA ALA A 29 -10.03 -7.05 0.36
C ALA A 29 -10.88 -5.89 -0.18
N GLU A 30 -11.84 -5.41 0.61
CA GLU A 30 -12.67 -4.25 0.28
C GLU A 30 -11.80 -2.99 0.09
N LYS A 31 -10.89 -2.74 1.04
CA LYS A 31 -9.97 -1.59 0.95
C LYS A 31 -9.02 -1.68 -0.23
N LEU A 32 -8.53 -2.87 -0.58
CA LEU A 32 -7.73 -3.08 -1.78
C LEU A 32 -8.52 -2.78 -3.04
N ALA A 33 -9.75 -3.28 -3.17
CA ALA A 33 -10.60 -3.02 -4.33
C ALA A 33 -10.90 -1.52 -4.49
N GLU A 34 -11.22 -0.84 -3.39
CA GLU A 34 -11.42 0.62 -3.35
C GLU A 34 -10.17 1.37 -3.83
N GLN A 35 -8.99 1.04 -3.27
CA GLN A 35 -7.73 1.68 -3.64
C GLN A 35 -7.30 1.39 -5.08
N ILE A 36 -7.57 0.19 -5.60
CA ILE A 36 -7.31 -0.18 -7.00
C ILE A 36 -8.14 0.70 -7.93
N SER A 37 -9.46 0.77 -7.70
CA SER A 37 -10.37 1.60 -8.51
C SER A 37 -9.98 3.08 -8.50
N LEU A 38 -9.64 3.62 -7.33
CA LEU A 38 -9.16 5.00 -7.20
C LEU A 38 -7.83 5.23 -7.93
N THR A 39 -6.92 4.27 -7.86
CA THR A 39 -5.60 4.38 -8.52
C THR A 39 -5.73 4.27 -10.03
N GLU A 40 -6.62 3.42 -10.55
CA GLU A 40 -6.91 3.31 -11.98
C GLU A 40 -7.51 4.61 -12.54
N LYS A 41 -8.46 5.23 -11.83
CA LYS A 41 -8.98 6.56 -12.21
C LYS A 41 -7.89 7.63 -12.25
N LYS A 42 -6.98 7.63 -11.28
CA LYS A 42 -5.84 8.56 -11.26
C LYS A 42 -4.90 8.33 -12.43
N ILE A 43 -4.60 7.06 -12.76
CA ILE A 43 -3.75 6.72 -13.91
C ILE A 43 -4.37 7.23 -15.20
N ALA A 44 -5.68 7.01 -15.43
CA ALA A 44 -6.37 7.53 -16.61
C ALA A 44 -6.25 9.07 -16.73
N GLY A 45 -6.44 9.79 -15.62
CA GLY A 45 -6.24 11.25 -15.60
C GLY A 45 -4.79 11.68 -15.88
N TYR A 46 -3.80 10.94 -15.36
CA TYR A 46 -2.40 11.22 -15.66
C TYR A 46 -2.02 10.90 -17.11
N GLU A 47 -2.63 9.88 -17.71
CA GLU A 47 -2.40 9.52 -19.11
C GLU A 47 -2.85 10.66 -20.03
N GLU A 48 -4.04 11.23 -19.78
CA GLU A 48 -4.55 12.39 -20.51
C GLU A 48 -3.63 13.61 -20.36
N MET A 49 -3.16 13.90 -19.14
CA MET A 49 -2.25 15.03 -18.88
C MET A 49 -0.81 14.81 -19.39
N SER A 50 -0.41 13.57 -19.68
CA SER A 50 0.93 13.23 -20.18
C SER A 50 1.04 13.29 -21.72
N GLY A 51 -0.02 13.75 -22.39
CA GLY A 51 -0.09 13.87 -23.85
C GLY A 51 1.05 14.69 -24.49
N PRO A 52 1.27 14.54 -25.81
CA PRO A 52 2.35 15.20 -26.52
C PRO A 52 2.20 16.74 -26.46
N VAL A 53 3.27 17.42 -26.07
CA VAL A 53 3.35 18.90 -26.14
C VAL A 53 3.43 19.29 -27.61
N THR A 54 2.42 19.99 -28.12
CA THR A 54 2.42 20.38 -29.54
C THR A 54 3.48 21.45 -29.80
N PRO A 55 4.15 21.41 -30.96
CA PRO A 55 5.13 22.40 -31.36
C PRO A 55 4.45 23.64 -31.94
N ASP A 56 3.45 24.21 -31.26
CA ASP A 56 2.80 25.43 -31.75
C ASP A 56 3.57 26.67 -31.29
N ASP A 57 3.77 27.59 -32.23
CA ASP A 57 4.40 28.90 -32.03
C ASP A 57 3.59 29.83 -31.08
N ALA A 58 2.39 29.41 -30.68
CA ALA A 58 1.46 30.18 -29.83
C ALA A 58 1.74 30.10 -28.32
N ILE A 59 2.53 29.14 -27.84
CA ILE A 59 2.76 28.91 -26.40
C ILE A 59 3.86 29.84 -25.83
N GLY A 60 4.76 30.35 -26.68
CA GLY A 60 5.91 31.15 -26.27
C GLY A 60 7.05 30.30 -25.67
N ARG A 61 8.31 30.78 -25.80
CA ARG A 61 9.52 29.99 -25.47
C ARG A 61 9.59 29.55 -24.00
N VAL A 62 9.18 30.41 -23.06
CA VAL A 62 9.21 30.11 -21.61
C VAL A 62 8.14 29.07 -21.26
N SER A 63 6.91 29.27 -21.73
CA SER A 63 5.81 28.34 -21.45
C SER A 63 5.98 26.98 -22.14
N ARG A 64 6.75 26.91 -23.25
CA ARG A 64 7.17 25.63 -23.84
C ARG A 64 8.11 24.86 -22.91
N MET A 65 9.05 25.54 -22.27
CA MET A 65 9.95 24.94 -21.28
C MET A 65 9.15 24.38 -20.09
N ASP A 66 8.18 25.15 -19.59
CA ASP A 66 7.29 24.72 -18.51
C ASP A 66 6.41 23.54 -18.91
N ALA A 67 5.87 23.52 -20.14
CA ALA A 67 5.08 22.40 -20.64
C ALA A 67 5.89 21.09 -20.70
N ILE A 68 7.17 21.16 -21.12
CA ILE A 68 8.08 20.00 -21.15
C ILE A 68 8.37 19.52 -19.72
N ASN A 69 8.67 20.44 -18.80
CA ASN A 69 8.95 20.11 -17.40
C ASN A 69 7.71 19.49 -16.73
N ASN A 70 6.53 20.08 -16.93
CA ASN A 70 5.28 19.57 -16.39
C ASN A 70 4.96 18.18 -16.93
N LYS A 71 5.18 17.94 -18.22
CA LYS A 71 5.05 16.60 -18.81
C LYS A 71 6.00 15.60 -18.17
N ALA A 72 7.27 15.95 -17.99
CA ALA A 72 8.23 15.04 -17.37
C ALA A 72 7.83 14.67 -15.92
N VAL A 73 7.27 15.64 -15.18
CA VAL A 73 6.74 15.42 -13.83
C VAL A 73 5.49 14.52 -13.86
N THR A 74 4.53 14.78 -14.75
CA THR A 74 3.31 13.95 -14.86
C THR A 74 3.62 12.52 -15.32
N GLU A 75 4.62 12.33 -16.19
CA GLU A 75 5.09 11.00 -16.56
C GLU A 75 5.72 10.26 -15.36
N ALA A 76 6.46 10.97 -14.50
CA ALA A 76 7.04 10.37 -13.30
C ALA A 76 5.98 9.96 -12.27
N THR A 77 4.95 10.78 -12.08
CA THR A 77 3.81 10.44 -11.20
C THR A 77 3.01 9.26 -11.77
N LEU A 78 2.78 9.23 -13.08
CA LEU A 78 2.13 8.13 -13.79
C LEU A 78 2.88 6.81 -13.63
N ARG A 79 4.22 6.80 -13.78
CA ARG A 79 5.04 5.60 -13.52
C ARG A 79 4.88 5.10 -12.09
N THR A 80 4.92 6.02 -11.12
CA THR A 80 4.78 5.69 -9.69
C THR A 80 3.38 5.15 -9.38
N ALA A 81 2.32 5.74 -9.96
CA ALA A 81 0.94 5.29 -9.81
C ALA A 81 0.73 3.88 -10.39
N ARG A 82 1.31 3.58 -11.56
CA ARG A 82 1.30 2.23 -12.16
C ARG A 82 1.99 1.21 -11.28
N GLN A 83 3.16 1.54 -10.72
CA GLN A 83 3.86 0.66 -9.78
C GLN A 83 3.04 0.42 -8.50
N LYS A 84 2.35 1.45 -7.99
CA LYS A 84 1.42 1.30 -6.86
C LYS A 84 0.26 0.36 -7.22
N LEU A 85 -0.34 0.51 -8.40
CA LEU A 85 -1.43 -0.34 -8.86
C LEU A 85 -0.99 -1.81 -8.93
N ASP A 86 0.19 -2.08 -9.48
CA ASP A 86 0.75 -3.42 -9.58
C ASP A 86 0.93 -4.08 -8.19
N ARG A 87 1.44 -3.31 -7.21
CA ARG A 87 1.55 -3.78 -5.82
C ARG A 87 0.20 -4.05 -5.18
N LEU A 88 -0.81 -3.20 -5.42
CA LEU A 88 -2.17 -3.42 -4.92
C LEU A 88 -2.77 -4.71 -5.51
N LYS A 89 -2.64 -4.93 -6.82
CA LYS A 89 -3.12 -6.14 -7.50
C LYS A 89 -2.39 -7.39 -7.00
N THR A 90 -1.07 -7.29 -6.82
CA THR A 90 -0.28 -8.36 -6.22
C THR A 90 -0.73 -8.67 -4.80
N MET A 91 -0.99 -7.67 -3.95
CA MET A 91 -1.49 -7.91 -2.59
C MET A 91 -2.87 -8.56 -2.62
N GLN A 92 -3.77 -8.10 -3.50
CA GLN A 92 -5.11 -8.66 -3.66
C GLN A 92 -5.06 -10.13 -4.07
N ALA A 93 -4.18 -10.49 -5.01
CA ALA A 93 -3.99 -11.89 -5.43
C ALA A 93 -3.41 -12.78 -4.31
N ASN A 94 -2.72 -12.19 -3.32
CA ASN A 94 -2.08 -12.92 -2.22
C ASN A 94 -2.86 -12.82 -0.89
N LEU A 95 -4.14 -12.47 -0.90
CA LEU A 95 -4.98 -12.41 0.31
C LEU A 95 -5.15 -13.79 1.00
N ASP A 96 -4.96 -14.86 0.26
CA ASP A 96 -5.00 -16.23 0.77
C ASP A 96 -3.65 -16.75 1.28
N ASP A 97 -2.57 -15.97 1.13
CA ASP A 97 -1.24 -16.37 1.59
C ASP A 97 -1.23 -16.51 3.14
N PRO A 98 -0.78 -17.66 3.69
CA PRO A 98 -0.64 -17.84 5.14
C PRO A 98 0.36 -16.86 5.78
N LYS A 99 1.22 -16.20 5.00
CA LYS A 99 2.16 -15.16 5.43
C LYS A 99 1.59 -13.74 5.34
N LEU A 100 0.30 -13.60 5.01
CA LEU A 100 -0.37 -12.31 4.96
C LEU A 100 -0.20 -11.56 6.30
N GLY A 101 0.24 -10.30 6.20
CA GLY A 101 0.49 -9.47 7.38
C GLY A 101 1.84 -9.69 8.04
N LEU A 102 2.77 -10.42 7.43
CA LEU A 102 4.18 -10.44 7.85
C LEU A 102 5.03 -9.54 6.94
N CYS A 103 5.97 -8.81 7.54
CA CYS A 103 6.92 -8.00 6.79
C CYS A 103 7.85 -8.86 5.95
N LYS A 104 7.95 -8.61 4.64
CA LYS A 104 8.85 -9.35 3.74
C LYS A 104 10.34 -9.26 4.11
N ARG A 105 10.76 -8.24 4.89
CA ARG A 105 12.16 -8.01 5.25
C ARG A 105 12.56 -8.57 6.61
N CYS A 106 11.73 -8.37 7.64
CA CYS A 106 12.06 -8.77 9.01
C CYS A 106 11.16 -9.87 9.59
N SER A 107 10.20 -10.36 8.80
CA SER A 107 9.22 -11.40 9.19
C SER A 107 8.40 -11.08 10.44
N ARG A 108 8.38 -9.80 10.86
CA ARG A 108 7.56 -9.33 11.99
C ARG A 108 6.13 -9.04 11.53
N PRO A 109 5.13 -9.22 12.40
CA PRO A 109 3.75 -8.87 12.08
C PRO A 109 3.62 -7.37 11.78
N ILE A 110 2.90 -7.06 10.71
CA ILE A 110 2.50 -5.72 10.31
C ILE A 110 1.21 -5.38 11.09
N PRO A 111 1.16 -4.25 11.80
CA PRO A 111 -0.06 -3.84 12.49
C PRO A 111 -1.24 -3.71 11.52
N THR A 112 -2.41 -4.23 11.88
CA THR A 112 -3.66 -4.07 11.12
C THR A 112 -3.96 -2.64 10.66
N PRO A 113 -3.84 -1.58 11.50
CA PRO A 113 -4.08 -0.21 11.04
C PRO A 113 -3.13 0.22 9.91
N ARG A 114 -1.91 -0.31 9.86
CA ARG A 114 -0.94 -0.02 8.81
C ARG A 114 -1.29 -0.72 7.49
N LEU A 115 -1.83 -1.94 7.56
CA LEU A 115 -2.35 -2.67 6.40
C LEU A 115 -3.58 -1.97 5.83
N LEU A 116 -4.49 -1.48 6.67
CA LEU A 116 -5.67 -0.74 6.21
C LEU A 116 -5.30 0.63 5.60
N LEU A 117 -4.29 1.30 6.14
CA LEU A 117 -3.85 2.62 5.66
C LEU A 117 -3.08 2.56 4.33
N MET A 118 -2.13 1.64 4.19
CA MET A 118 -1.42 1.42 2.92
C MET A 118 -1.31 -0.08 2.64
N PRO A 119 -2.35 -0.67 2.03
CA PRO A 119 -2.41 -2.10 1.78
C PRO A 119 -1.43 -2.55 0.68
N GLU A 120 -0.87 -1.63 -0.11
CA GLU A 120 0.15 -1.93 -1.13
C GLU A 120 1.53 -2.26 -0.55
N SER A 121 1.77 -1.99 0.74
CA SER A 121 3.10 -2.08 1.35
C SER A 121 3.32 -3.46 1.99
N PRO A 122 4.28 -4.26 1.52
CA PRO A 122 4.63 -5.54 2.13
C PRO A 122 5.60 -5.40 3.32
N PHE A 123 5.91 -4.17 3.75
CA PHE A 123 6.88 -3.88 4.81
C PHE A 123 6.20 -3.31 6.06
N CYS A 124 6.77 -3.62 7.24
CA CYS A 124 6.37 -3.00 8.49
C CYS A 124 6.93 -1.58 8.63
N VAL A 125 6.39 -0.81 9.57
CA VAL A 125 6.77 0.60 9.83
C VAL A 125 8.28 0.80 10.04
N ARG A 126 8.98 -0.21 10.57
CA ARG A 126 10.45 -0.15 10.79
C ARG A 126 11.29 -0.45 9.55
N CYS A 127 10.70 -1.07 8.53
CA CYS A 127 11.42 -1.54 7.35
C CYS A 127 11.06 -0.77 6.08
N ALA A 128 9.94 -0.05 6.10
CA ALA A 128 9.50 0.85 5.05
C ALA A 128 10.42 2.07 4.95
#